data_AF-A0A150QNZ2-F1
#
_entry.id   AF-A0A150QNZ2-F1
#
_cell.length_a   1.000
_cell.length_b   1.000
_cell.length_c   1.000
_cell.angle_alpha   90.00
_cell.angle_beta   90.00
_cell.angle_gamma   90.00
#
_symmetry.space_group_name_H-M   'P 1'
#
loop_
_entity.id
_entity.type
_entity.pdbx_description
1 polymer ?
#
loop_
_entity_poly.entity_id
_entity_poly.type
_entity_poly.pdbx_seq_one_letter_code
_entity_poly.pdbx_strand_id
1 'polypeptide(L)' 'MRLETEDRAVSGWTLNASVGGLRVVIENSLDPGTELTVWLDGRAPRPGRITWVQDEPDGSIVGVCFLDEGEPRPSRSSS' A
#
# COMPACT_ATOMS: atom_id res chain seq x y z
N MET A 1 -2.36 -8.29 -6.46
CA MET A 1 -1.95 -7.35 -5.37
C MET A 1 -3.07 -7.27 -4.33
N ARG A 2 -2.70 -7.13 -3.06
CA ARG A 2 -3.63 -6.91 -1.94
C ARG A 2 -3.13 -5.78 -1.03
N LEU A 3 -4.03 -4.89 -0.61
CA LEU A 3 -3.81 -3.94 0.48
C LEU A 3 -4.45 -4.51 1.74
N GLU A 4 -3.80 -4.43 2.88
CA GLU A 4 -4.32 -4.96 4.14
C GLU A 4 -4.22 -3.90 5.22
N THR A 5 -5.37 -3.42 5.69
CA THR A 5 -5.48 -2.55 6.88
C THR A 5 -5.66 -3.41 8.12
N GLU A 6 -5.74 -2.79 9.31
CA GLU A 6 -6.07 -3.52 10.54
C GLU A 6 -7.45 -4.21 10.46
N ASP A 7 -8.41 -3.57 9.81
CA ASP A 7 -9.80 -4.02 9.77
C ASP A 7 -10.12 -4.97 8.61
N ARG A 8 -9.41 -4.87 7.47
CA ARG A 8 -9.76 -5.61 6.26
C ARG A 8 -8.63 -5.72 5.24
N ALA A 9 -8.75 -6.73 4.38
CA ALA A 9 -7.99 -6.82 3.15
C ALA A 9 -8.82 -6.33 1.95
N VAL A 10 -8.19 -5.57 1.05
CA VAL A 10 -8.75 -5.03 -0.18
C VAL A 10 -7.91 -5.53 -1.36
N SER A 11 -8.57 -6.22 -2.29
CA SER A 11 -7.94 -6.63 -3.54
C SER A 11 -7.82 -5.46 -4.49
N GLY A 12 -6.76 -5.44 -5.30
CA GLY A 12 -6.57 -4.39 -6.28
C GLY A 12 -5.60 -4.76 -7.39
N TRP A 13 -5.59 -3.91 -8.42
CA TRP A 13 -4.68 -4.02 -9.55
C TRP A 13 -3.72 -2.84 -9.57
N THR A 14 -2.43 -3.16 -9.66
CA THR A 14 -1.37 -2.16 -9.76
C THR A 14 -1.38 -1.56 -11.17
N LEU A 15 -1.55 -0.24 -11.28
CA LEU A 15 -1.40 0.50 -12.53
C LEU A 15 0.06 0.87 -12.78
N ASN A 16 0.76 1.32 -11.74
CA ASN A 16 2.17 1.70 -11.81
C ASN A 16 2.85 1.35 -10.49
N ALA A 17 4.12 0.93 -10.57
CA ALA A 17 4.95 0.66 -9.40
C ALA A 17 6.32 1.31 -9.57
N SER A 18 6.79 1.97 -8.52
CA SER A 18 8.14 2.48 -8.40
C SER A 18 8.78 1.96 -7.10
N VAL A 19 10.02 2.37 -6.86
CA VAL A 19 10.76 2.07 -5.63
C VAL A 19 10.00 2.65 -4.42
N GLY A 20 9.51 3.89 -4.51
CA GLY A 20 8.86 4.62 -3.42
C GLY A 20 7.34 4.52 -3.31
N GLY A 21 6.65 3.92 -4.28
CA GLY A 21 5.21 3.77 -4.15
C GLY A 21 4.51 3.08 -5.30
N LEU A 22 3.18 3.07 -5.21
CA LEU A 22 2.29 2.44 -6.17
C LEU A 22 1.13 3.38 -6.53
N ARG A 23 0.63 3.20 -7.75
CA ARG A 23 -0.70 3.64 -8.17
C ARG A 23 -1.55 2.40 -8.41
N VAL A 24 -2.74 2.34 -7.84
CA VAL A 24 -3.54 1.10 -7.75
C VAL A 24 -5.02 1.40 -7.96
N VAL A 25 -5.73 0.52 -8.66
CA VAL A 25 -7.20 0.47 -8.66
C VAL A 25 -7.69 -0.50 -7.58
N ILE A 26 -8.64 -0.07 -6.77
CA ILE A 26 -9.32 -0.88 -5.74
C ILE A 26 -10.84 -0.75 -5.86
N GLU A 27 -11.57 -1.83 -5.60
CA GLU A 27 -13.05 -1.88 -5.71
C GLU A 27 -13.75 -1.04 -4.62
N ASN A 28 -13.06 -0.75 -3.52
CA ASN A 28 -13.55 0.09 -2.42
C ASN A 28 -12.53 1.18 -2.10
N SER A 29 -13.00 2.35 -1.69
CA SER A 29 -12.10 3.43 -1.28
C SER A 29 -11.47 3.16 0.10
N LEU A 30 -10.27 3.71 0.29
CA LEU A 30 -9.57 3.83 1.56
C LEU A 30 -9.22 5.30 1.75
N ASP A 31 -9.34 5.82 2.97
CA ASP A 31 -9.12 7.24 3.23
C ASP A 31 -7.63 7.62 3.11
N PRO A 32 -7.30 8.83 2.62
CA PRO A 32 -5.95 9.37 2.73
C PRO A 32 -5.44 9.32 4.18
N GLY A 33 -4.17 8.93 4.35
CA GLY A 33 -3.56 8.73 5.66
C GLY A 33 -3.69 7.31 6.21
N THR A 34 -4.56 6.47 5.64
CA THR A 34 -4.70 5.07 6.05
C THR A 34 -3.37 4.33 5.87
N GLU A 35 -2.84 3.79 6.96
CA GLU A 35 -1.69 2.88 6.94
C GLU A 35 -2.14 1.45 6.64
N LEU A 36 -1.30 0.73 5.92
CA LEU A 36 -1.62 -0.60 5.42
C LEU A 36 -0.35 -1.40 5.13
N THR A 37 -0.51 -2.70 5.01
CA THR A 37 0.50 -3.59 4.44
C THR A 37 0.19 -3.82 2.97
N VAL A 38 1.18 -3.61 2.12
CA VAL A 38 1.11 -3.84 0.68
C VAL A 38 1.66 -5.22 0.35
N TRP A 39 0.83 -6.06 -0.24
CA TRP A 39 1.19 -7.39 -0.73
C TRP A 39 1.28 -7.38 -2.26
N LEU A 40 2.50 -7.53 -2.78
CA LEU A 40 2.79 -7.66 -4.21
C LEU A 40 3.29 -9.07 -4.50
N ASP A 41 2.83 -9.66 -5.61
CA ASP A 41 3.14 -11.04 -5.96
C ASP A 41 4.64 -11.22 -6.18
N GLY A 42 5.22 -12.24 -5.52
CA GLY A 42 6.66 -12.55 -5.59
C GLY A 42 7.57 -11.56 -4.84
N ARG A 43 7.02 -10.65 -4.03
CA ARG A 43 7.79 -9.70 -3.21
C ARG A 43 7.43 -9.82 -1.74
N ALA A 44 8.37 -9.40 -0.88
CA ALA A 44 8.07 -9.26 0.55
C ALA A 44 7.00 -8.18 0.77
N PRO A 45 6.11 -8.34 1.76
CA PRO A 45 5.14 -7.31 2.10
C PRO A 45 5.85 -6.05 2.58
N ARG A 46 5.32 -4.88 2.20
CA ARG A 46 5.90 -3.59 2.56
C ARG A 46 4.86 -2.74 3.32
N PRO A 47 5.24 -2.02 4.38
CA PRO A 47 4.36 -1.04 4.99
C PRO A 47 4.14 0.12 4.02
N GLY A 48 2.91 0.64 3.99
CA GLY A 48 2.52 1.73 3.11
C GLY A 48 1.45 2.62 3.71
N ARG A 49 1.22 3.77 3.07
CA ARG A 49 0.17 4.72 3.44
C ARG A 49 -0.53 5.25 2.19
N ILE A 50 -1.86 5.36 2.24
CA ILE A 50 -2.64 6.06 1.22
C ILE A 50 -2.28 7.54 1.25
N THR A 51 -1.82 8.10 0.13
CA THR A 51 -1.45 9.52 0.02
C THR A 51 -2.47 10.37 -0.71
N TRP A 52 -3.23 9.76 -1.62
CA TRP A 52 -4.31 10.40 -2.34
C TRP A 52 -5.29 9.35 -2.87
N VAL A 53 -6.51 9.82 -3.15
CA VAL A 53 -7.62 9.01 -3.67
C VAL A 53 -8.27 9.78 -4.81
N GLN A 54 -8.62 9.06 -5.87
CA GLN A 54 -9.47 9.51 -6.96
C GLN A 54 -10.64 8.52 -7.06
N ASP A 55 -11.86 8.99 -6.84
CA ASP A 55 -13.04 8.16 -6.98
C ASP A 55 -13.39 7.92 -8.45
N GLU A 56 -13.78 6.69 -8.75
CA GLU A 56 -14.25 6.22 -10.06
C GLU A 56 -15.65 5.58 -9.89
N PRO A 57 -16.42 5.39 -10.97
CA PRO A 57 -17.78 4.84 -10.87
C PRO A 57 -17.86 3.43 -10.25
N ASP A 58 -16.80 2.62 -10.35
CA ASP A 58 -16.73 1.22 -9.92
C ASP A 58 -15.64 0.95 -8.87
N GLY A 59 -15.05 1.99 -8.30
CA GLY A 59 -13.98 1.86 -7.31
C GLY A 59 -13.21 3.16 -7.12
N SER A 60 -11.94 3.05 -6.76
CA SER A 60 -11.07 4.20 -6.62
C SER A 60 -9.68 3.88 -7.15
N ILE A 61 -9.04 4.90 -7.72
CA ILE A 61 -7.61 4.89 -7.97
C ILE A 61 -6.92 5.54 -6.76
N VAL A 62 -6.00 4.82 -6.14
CA VAL A 62 -5.27 5.29 -4.96
C VAL A 62 -3.78 5.37 -5.20
N GLY A 63 -3.16 6.38 -4.59
CA GLY A 63 -1.72 6.48 -4.42
C GLY A 63 -1.28 5.86 -3.10
N VAL A 64 -0.29 4.99 -3.15
CA VAL A 64 0.35 4.40 -1.97
C VAL A 64 1.82 4.81 -1.93
N CYS A 65 2.27 5.37 -0.81
CA CYS A 65 3.69 5.56 -0.53
C CYS A 65 4.20 4.41 0.33
N PHE A 66 5.36 3.83 0.03
CA PHE A 66 5.99 2.85 0.91
C PHE A 66 6.69 3.56 2.08
N LEU A 67 6.55 3.01 3.28
CA LEU A 67 7.08 3.61 4.52
C LEU A 67 8.46 3.06 4.91
N ASP A 68 8.92 2.00 4.24
CA ASP A 68 10.24 1.40 4.45
C ASP A 68 11.36 2.08 3.63
N GLU A 69 11.01 3.09 2.83
CA GLU A 69 11.96 3.93 2.08
C GLU A 69 12.56 4.99 3.01
N GLY A 70 13.73 4.71 3.58
CA GLY A 70 14.49 5.67 4.39
C GLY A 70 14.63 5.30 5.87
N GLU A 71 14.03 4.19 6.33
CA GLU A 71 14.29 3.66 7.66
C GLU A 71 15.52 2.72 7.60
N PRO A 72 16.67 3.07 8.21
CA PRO A 72 17.70 2.08 8.44
C PRO A 72 17.09 1.06 9.40
N ARG A 73 16.76 -0.13 8.87
CA ARG A 73 16.21 -1.26 9.62
C ARG A 73 16.93 -1.35 10.98
N PRO A 74 16.26 -1.18 12.13
CA PRO A 74 16.91 -1.45 13.39
C PRO A 74 17.32 -2.92 13.35
N SER A 75 18.63 -3.15 13.43
CA SER A 75 19.19 -4.48 13.62
C SER A 75 18.49 -5.06 14.84
N ARG A 76 17.73 -6.14 14.65
CA ARG A 76 17.26 -6.95 15.76
C ARG A 76 18.50 -7.52 16.44
N SER A 77 19.02 -6.80 17.42
CA SER A 77 19.93 -7.33 18.42
C SER A 77 19.15 -8.37 19.20
N SER A 78 19.32 -9.64 18.82
CA SER A 78 18.92 -10.75 19.68
C SER A 78 19.94 -10.80 20.83
N SER A 79 19.45 -10.61 22.05
CA SER A 79 20.21 -10.92 23.27
C SER A 79 20.22 -12.43 23.52
#